data_AF-A0A6M3LUE0-F1
#
_entry.id   AF-A0A6M3LUE0-F1
#
_cell.length_a   1.000
_cell.length_b   1.000
_cell.length_c   1.000
_cell.angle_alpha   90.00
_cell.angle_beta   90.00
_cell.angle_gamma   90.00
#
_symmetry.space_group_name_H-M   'P 1'
#
loop_
_entity.id
_entity.type
_entity.pdbx_description
1 polymer ?
#
loop_
_entity_poly.entity_id
_entity_poly.type
_entity_poly.pdbx_seq_one_letter_code
_entity_poly.pdbx_strand_id
1 'polypeptide(L)'
;MNTEAIVYLLRKTSLNLRDTGRLKPDQFNELLKELYYQESVEEYRKQYAIATVLAAIYNTIPQKPGHKSLTAKDFLTGDMPTREGKRPDTNVDILAKQKGIILPSK
;
A
#
# COMPACT_ATOMS: atom_id res chain seq x y z
N MET A 1 26.46 -7.57 -5.80
CA MET A 1 25.30 -7.69 -4.88
C MET A 1 25.06 -6.33 -4.26
N ASN A 2 23.83 -5.81 -4.31
CA ASN A 2 23.49 -4.49 -3.76
C ASN A 2 23.42 -4.57 -2.22
N THR A 3 24.35 -3.91 -1.52
CA THR A 3 24.48 -3.93 -0.05
C THR A 3 23.19 -3.48 0.64
N GLU A 4 22.46 -2.54 0.05
CA GLU A 4 21.21 -2.03 0.61
C GLU A 4 20.13 -3.11 0.67
N ALA A 5 20.03 -3.94 -0.37
CA ALA A 5 19.03 -5.02 -0.45
C ALA A 5 19.30 -6.12 0.59
N ILE A 6 20.57 -6.40 0.89
CA ILE A 6 20.98 -7.35 1.94
C ILE A 6 20.61 -6.80 3.32
N VAL A 7 20.97 -5.55 3.60
CA VAL A 7 20.65 -4.90 4.88
C VAL A 7 19.13 -4.84 5.08
N TYR A 8 18.39 -4.52 4.03
CA TYR A 8 16.94 -4.50 4.06
C TYR A 8 16.34 -5.88 4.37
N LEU A 9 16.80 -6.94 3.69
CA LEU A 9 16.38 -8.32 3.98
C LEU A 9 16.67 -8.71 5.44
N LEU A 10 17.86 -8.39 5.94
CA LEU A 10 18.26 -8.69 7.33
C LEU A 10 17.43 -7.92 8.38
N ARG A 11 16.96 -6.71 8.07
CA ARG A 11 16.10 -5.93 8.97
C ARG A 11 14.66 -6.44 9.01
N LYS A 12 14.19 -7.01 7.90
CA LYS A 12 12.80 -7.46 7.73
C LYS A 12 12.58 -8.93 8.03
N THR A 13 13.65 -9.70 8.15
CA THR A 13 13.61 -11.13 8.43
C THR A 13 14.45 -11.45 9.66
N SER A 14 14.30 -12.67 10.18
CA SER A 14 15.15 -13.20 11.24
C SER A 14 16.48 -13.79 10.72
N LEU A 15 16.82 -13.56 9.45
CA LEU A 15 18.04 -14.07 8.85
C LEU A 15 19.26 -13.30 9.37
N ASN A 16 20.39 -14.00 9.49
CA ASN A 16 21.68 -13.38 9.78
C ASN A 16 22.53 -13.30 8.49
N LEU A 17 23.60 -12.50 8.53
CA LEU A 17 24.46 -12.26 7.37
C LEU A 17 25.06 -13.55 6.77
N ARG A 18 25.37 -14.54 7.61
CA ARG A 18 25.94 -15.83 7.19
C ARG A 18 24.93 -16.64 6.40
N ASP A 19 23.67 -16.68 6.85
CA ASP A 19 22.60 -17.42 6.18
C ASP A 19 22.17 -16.70 4.90
N THR A 20 22.14 -15.37 4.89
CA THR A 20 21.92 -14.60 3.65
C THR A 20 23.03 -14.83 2.63
N GLY A 21 24.28 -14.94 3.06
CA GLY A 21 25.42 -15.24 2.18
C GLY A 21 25.41 -16.65 1.57
N ARG A 22 24.56 -17.56 2.07
CA ARG A 22 24.36 -18.91 1.53
C ARG A 22 23.24 -18.99 0.50
N LEU A 23 22.43 -17.94 0.36
CA LEU A 23 21.35 -17.91 -0.62
C LEU A 23 21.93 -17.81 -2.03
N LYS A 24 21.38 -18.60 -2.96
CA LYS A 24 21.65 -18.38 -4.39
C LYS A 24 21.06 -17.03 -4.81
N PRO A 25 21.63 -16.37 -5.83
CA PRO A 25 21.10 -15.10 -6.32
C PRO A 25 19.59 -15.11 -6.63
N ASP A 26 19.07 -16.20 -7.21
CA ASP A 26 17.65 -16.34 -7.53
C ASP A 26 16.78 -16.42 -6.26
N GLN A 27 17.21 -17.20 -5.27
CA GLN A 27 16.50 -17.33 -3.98
C GLN A 27 16.49 -16.00 -3.21
N PHE A 28 17.59 -15.25 -3.28
CA PHE A 28 17.69 -13.92 -2.69
C PHE A 28 16.72 -12.93 -3.37
N ASN A 29 16.65 -12.96 -4.71
CA ASN A 29 15.74 -12.11 -5.47
C ASN A 29 14.26 -12.47 -5.23
N GLU A 30 13.94 -13.76 -5.11
CA GLU A 30 12.58 -14.21 -4.77
C GLU A 30 12.14 -13.71 -3.39
N LEU A 31 13.02 -13.83 -2.39
CA LEU A 31 12.72 -13.32 -1.04
C LEU A 31 12.52 -11.80 -1.03
N LEU A 32 13.32 -11.05 -1.78
CA LEU A 32 13.14 -9.61 -1.91
C LEU A 32 11.82 -9.24 -2.59
N LYS A 33 11.47 -9.93 -3.69
CA LYS A 33 10.19 -9.72 -4.38
C LYS A 33 9.01 -9.98 -3.45
N GLU A 34 9.06 -11.07 -2.68
CA GLU A 34 8.00 -11.40 -1.72
C GLU A 34 7.90 -10.34 -0.61
N LEU A 35 9.01 -9.86 -0.06
CA LEU A 35 9.00 -8.78 0.93
C LEU A 35 8.39 -7.49 0.36
N TYR A 36 8.80 -7.09 -0.85
CA TYR A 36 8.23 -5.90 -1.49
C TYR A 36 6.74 -6.06 -1.78
N TYR A 37 6.31 -7.25 -2.17
CA TYR A 37 4.90 -7.57 -2.37
C TYR A 37 4.11 -7.43 -1.07
N GLN A 38 4.60 -8.05 0.02
CA GLN A 38 3.96 -8.00 1.33
C GLN A 38 3.81 -6.56 1.83
N GLU A 39 4.88 -5.75 1.74
CA GLU A 39 4.81 -4.34 2.12
C GLU A 39 3.82 -3.54 1.27
N SER A 40 3.78 -3.81 -0.04
CA SER A 40 2.83 -3.14 -0.94
C SER A 40 1.39 -3.50 -0.58
N VAL A 41 1.12 -4.77 -0.23
CA VAL A 41 -0.20 -5.23 0.21
C VAL A 41 -0.58 -4.61 1.55
N GLU A 42 0.34 -4.53 2.51
CA GLU A 42 0.09 -3.86 3.79
C GLU A 42 -0.23 -2.38 3.61
N GLU A 43 0.53 -1.69 2.78
CA GLU A 43 0.31 -0.27 2.49
C GLU A 43 -1.04 -0.07 1.79
N TYR A 44 -1.35 -0.89 0.79
CA TYR A 44 -2.66 -0.90 0.15
C TYR A 44 -3.79 -1.12 1.16
N ARG A 45 -3.64 -2.06 2.10
CA ARG A 45 -4.66 -2.32 3.14
C ARG A 45 -4.86 -1.12 4.07
N LYS A 46 -3.79 -0.42 4.46
CA LYS A 46 -3.90 0.80 5.27
C LYS A 46 -4.66 1.89 4.51
N GLN A 47 -4.33 2.08 3.24
CA GLN A 47 -5.02 3.05 2.37
C GLN A 47 -6.47 2.66 2.16
N TYR A 48 -6.76 1.39 1.92
CA TYR A 48 -8.11 0.87 1.78
C TYR A 48 -8.94 1.12 3.04
N ALA A 49 -8.35 0.93 4.23
CA ALA A 49 -9.01 1.23 5.50
C ALA A 49 -9.36 2.72 5.63
N ILE A 50 -8.41 3.62 5.32
CA ILE A 50 -8.64 5.07 5.31
C ILE A 50 -9.72 5.44 4.29
N ALA A 51 -9.61 4.93 3.06
CA ALA A 51 -10.59 5.14 2.00
C ALA A 51 -11.99 4.64 2.37
N THR A 52 -12.08 3.55 3.11
CA THR A 52 -13.36 3.02 3.65
C THR A 52 -13.98 4.01 4.63
N VAL A 53 -13.17 4.59 5.53
CA VAL A 53 -13.64 5.62 6.46
C VAL A 53 -14.08 6.88 5.70
N LEU A 54 -13.34 7.31 4.68
CA LEU A 54 -13.71 8.47 3.86
C LEU A 54 -15.02 8.24 3.10
N ALA A 55 -15.20 7.06 2.52
CA ALA A 55 -16.44 6.68 1.85
C ALA A 55 -17.61 6.68 2.83
N ALA A 56 -17.42 6.15 4.05
CA ALA A 56 -18.44 6.18 5.10
C ALA A 56 -18.82 7.62 5.47
N ILE A 57 -17.83 8.48 5.74
CA ILE A 57 -18.06 9.91 6.05
C ILE A 57 -18.84 10.58 4.91
N TYR A 58 -18.39 10.42 3.66
CA TYR A 58 -19.03 11.02 2.50
C TYR A 58 -20.50 10.62 2.36
N ASN A 59 -20.80 9.32 2.55
CA ASN A 59 -22.14 8.78 2.44
C ASN A 59 -23.06 9.16 3.61
N THR A 60 -22.51 9.61 4.75
CA THR A 60 -23.30 10.08 5.91
C THR A 60 -23.70 11.55 5.83
N ILE A 61 -23.00 12.36 5.01
CA ILE A 61 -23.34 13.78 4.84
C ILE A 61 -24.59 13.88 3.96
N PRO A 62 -25.63 14.67 4.33
CA PRO A 62 -26.82 14.86 3.50
C PRO A 62 -26.46 15.40 2.12
N GLN A 63 -26.64 14.57 1.09
CA GLN A 63 -26.37 14.94 -0.30
C GLN A 63 -27.65 15.37 -1.02
N LYS A 64 -27.50 16.09 -2.12
CA LYS A 64 -28.62 16.43 -3.02
C LYS A 64 -29.25 15.16 -3.62
N PRO A 65 -30.56 15.16 -3.93
CA PRO A 65 -31.21 14.03 -4.60
C PRO A 65 -30.46 13.64 -5.87
N GLY A 66 -30.16 12.34 -6.03
CA GLY A 66 -29.41 11.79 -7.17
C GLY A 66 -27.90 11.62 -6.94
N HIS A 67 -27.38 11.91 -5.75
CA HIS A 67 -25.97 11.62 -5.44
C HIS A 67 -25.70 10.11 -5.38
N LYS A 68 -24.64 9.68 -6.07
CA LYS A 68 -24.16 8.29 -6.03
C LYS A 68 -23.33 8.07 -4.76
N SER A 69 -23.60 6.99 -4.03
CA SER A 69 -22.76 6.55 -2.92
C SER A 69 -21.36 6.19 -3.41
N LEU A 70 -20.35 6.64 -2.67
CA LEU A 70 -18.95 6.31 -2.95
C LEU A 70 -18.52 5.09 -2.13
N THR A 71 -17.55 4.36 -2.66
CA THR A 71 -16.91 3.20 -2.04
C THR A 71 -15.43 3.50 -1.79
N ALA A 72 -14.76 2.66 -1.01
CA ALA A 72 -13.33 2.80 -0.77
C ALA A 72 -12.51 2.85 -2.08
N LYS A 73 -12.93 2.10 -3.11
CA LYS A 73 -12.25 2.07 -4.41
C LYS A 73 -12.27 3.42 -5.12
N ASP A 74 -13.28 4.26 -4.88
CA ASP A 74 -13.37 5.59 -5.47
C ASP A 74 -12.34 6.59 -4.91
N PHE A 75 -11.66 6.21 -3.82
CA PHE A 75 -10.60 6.99 -3.15
C PHE A 75 -9.22 6.34 -3.29
N LEU A 76 -9.07 5.28 -4.09
CA LEU A 76 -7.79 4.61 -4.31
C LEU A 76 -7.28 4.90 -5.73
N THR A 77 -5.98 5.16 -5.85
CA THR A 77 -5.29 5.45 -7.13
C THR A 77 -4.70 4.22 -7.81
N GLY A 78 -4.90 3.03 -7.26
CA GLY A 78 -4.38 1.79 -7.82
C GLY A 78 -5.15 0.56 -7.38
N ASP A 79 -4.97 -0.51 -8.15
CA ASP A 79 -5.52 -1.82 -7.81
C ASP A 79 -4.73 -2.49 -6.68
N MET A 80 -5.33 -3.53 -6.11
CA MET A 80 -4.64 -4.38 -5.15
C MET A 80 -3.34 -4.89 -5.79
N PRO A 81 -2.19 -4.76 -5.11
CA PRO A 81 -0.92 -5.24 -5.65
C PRO A 81 -1.02 -6.71 -6.03
N THR A 82 -0.50 -7.04 -7.21
CA THR A 82 -0.32 -8.42 -7.66
C THR A 82 1.14 -8.83 -7.43
N ARG A 83 1.41 -10.14 -7.33
CA ARG A 83 2.77 -10.66 -7.12
C ARG A 83 3.76 -10.28 -8.24
N GLU A 84 3.25 -9.84 -9.37
CA GLU A 84 4.00 -9.39 -10.54
C GLU A 84 3.94 -7.86 -10.74
N GLY A 85 3.22 -7.14 -9.88
CA GLY A 85 2.77 -5.76 -10.11
C GLY A 85 3.58 -4.66 -9.42
N LYS A 86 3.59 -3.49 -10.07
CA LYS A 86 4.16 -2.23 -9.55
C LYS A 86 3.51 -1.83 -8.23
N ARG A 87 4.28 -1.12 -7.39
CA ARG A 87 3.75 -0.41 -6.20
C ARG A 87 2.59 0.51 -6.63
N PRO A 88 1.45 0.51 -5.93
CA PRO A 88 0.38 1.46 -6.20
C PRO A 88 0.89 2.88 -5.95
N ASP A 89 0.56 3.82 -6.83
CA ASP A 89 0.91 5.24 -6.63
C ASP A 89 0.07 5.79 -5.46
N THR A 90 0.77 6.23 -4.41
CA THR A 90 0.22 6.44 -3.07
C THR A 90 0.01 7.93 -2.77
N ASN A 91 -1.15 8.50 -3.08
CA ASN A 91 -1.49 9.80 -2.49
C ASN A 91 -3.00 10.01 -2.26
N VAL A 92 -3.50 9.33 -1.22
CA VAL A 92 -4.89 9.43 -0.75
C VAL A 92 -5.27 10.87 -0.39
N ASP A 93 -4.32 11.69 0.06
CA ASP A 93 -4.55 13.09 0.44
C ASP A 93 -4.95 13.97 -0.76
N ILE A 94 -4.33 13.73 -1.93
CA ILE A 94 -4.68 14.44 -3.17
C ILE A 94 -6.12 14.11 -3.58
N LEU A 95 -6.54 12.86 -3.39
CA LEU A 95 -7.87 12.37 -3.79
C LEU A 95 -8.96 12.85 -2.84
N ALA A 96 -8.71 12.81 -1.52
CA ALA A 96 -9.61 13.37 -0.53
C ALA A 96 -9.90 14.84 -0.83
N LYS A 97 -8.85 15.62 -1.15
CA LYS A 97 -8.96 17.02 -1.55
C LYS A 97 -9.78 17.21 -2.83
N GLN A 98 -9.60 16.37 -3.86
CA GLN A 98 -10.39 16.42 -5.10
C GLN A 98 -11.89 16.14 -4.87
N LYS A 99 -12.23 15.33 -3.85
CA LYS A 99 -13.61 15.00 -3.49
C LYS A 99 -14.22 15.94 -2.44
N GLY A 100 -13.50 17.00 -2.06
CA GLY A 100 -13.94 17.97 -1.06
C GLY A 100 -13.93 17.43 0.37
N ILE A 101 -13.19 16.34 0.63
CA ILE A 101 -13.04 15.76 1.96
C ILE A 101 -11.77 16.31 2.61
N ILE A 102 -11.93 17.01 3.73
CA ILE A 102 -10.82 17.52 4.54
C ILE A 102 -10.43 16.43 5.53
N LEU A 103 -9.25 15.84 5.35
CA LEU A 103 -8.69 14.88 6.30
C LEU A 103 -8.19 15.62 7.55
N PRO A 104 -8.41 15.06 8.77
CA PRO A 104 -7.81 15.62 9.97
C PRO A 104 -6.29 15.53 9.87
N SER A 105 -5.61 16.68 9.96
CA SER A 105 -4.16 16.77 10.02
C SER A 105 -3.66 16.04 11.27
N LYS A 106 -2.59 15.23 11.12
CA LYS A 106 -1.83 14.69 12.26
C LYS A 106 -1.23 15.80 13.11
#